data_AF-D9WWW9-F1
#
_entry.id   AF-D9WWW9-F1
#
_cell.length_a   1.000
_cell.length_b   1.000
_cell.length_c   1.000
_cell.angle_alpha   90.00
_cell.angle_beta   90.00
_cell.angle_gamma   90.00
#
_symmetry.space_group_name_H-M   'P 1'
#
loop_
_entity.id
_entity.type
_entity.pdbx_description
1 polymer ?
#
loop_
_entity_poly.entity_id
_entity_poly.type
_entity_poly.pdbx_seq_one_letter_code
_entity_poly.pdbx_strand_id
1 'polypeptide(L)' 'MTDIVFEPSTFYNLVVRCNTADMSKPPQPDNPEPCPHYGKERQVDEVYSNAGQPVVQCWPCGKNAEILSAEKMDPQPEVS' A
#
# COMPACT_ATOMS: atom_id res chain seq x y z
N MET A 1 -4.43 -11.42 13.73
CA MET A 1 -4.45 -10.76 12.41
C MET A 1 -4.82 -11.86 11.44
N THR A 2 -5.92 -11.74 10.72
CA THR A 2 -6.27 -12.70 9.67
C THR A 2 -5.29 -12.49 8.54
N ASP A 3 -4.56 -13.53 8.13
CA ASP A 3 -3.68 -13.42 6.98
C ASP A 3 -4.52 -13.14 5.73
N ILE A 4 -4.30 -11.99 5.11
CA ILE A 4 -4.92 -11.66 3.82
C ILE A 4 -4.15 -12.42 2.74
N VAL A 5 -4.82 -13.33 2.05
CA VAL A 5 -4.24 -14.08 0.92
C VAL A 5 -4.72 -13.43 -0.37
N PHE A 6 -3.77 -12.99 -1.20
CA PHE A 6 -4.07 -12.40 -2.50
C PHE A 6 -3.93 -13.43 -3.62
N GLU A 7 -4.86 -13.40 -4.56
CA GLU A 7 -4.77 -14.16 -5.80
C GLU A 7 -3.81 -13.47 -6.78
N PRO A 8 -3.04 -14.24 -7.57
CA PRO A 8 -2.24 -13.66 -8.64
C PRO A 8 -3.15 -13.08 -9.74
N SER A 9 -2.63 -12.07 -10.44
CA SER A 9 -3.27 -11.46 -11.61
C SER A 9 -4.70 -10.94 -11.35
N THR A 10 -4.93 -10.40 -10.15
CA THR A 10 -6.25 -9.96 -9.67
C THR A 10 -6.16 -8.54 -9.11
N PHE A 11 -7.18 -7.72 -9.35
CA PHE A 11 -7.33 -6.37 -8.83
C PHE A 11 -8.16 -6.33 -7.55
N TYR A 12 -7.74 -5.47 -6.62
CA TYR A 12 -8.36 -5.28 -5.31
C TYR A 12 -8.51 -3.80 -4.96
N ASN A 13 -9.55 -3.47 -4.20
CA ASN A 13 -9.62 -2.22 -3.44
C ASN A 13 -9.03 -2.47 -2.05
N LEU A 14 -8.03 -1.68 -1.68
CA LEU A 14 -7.27 -1.88 -0.43
C LEU A 14 -7.48 -0.72 0.53
N VAL A 15 -7.59 -1.02 1.82
CA VAL A 15 -7.33 -0.02 2.87
C VAL A 15 -5.91 -0.23 3.36
N VAL A 16 -5.11 0.83 3.32
CA VAL A 16 -3.70 0.77 3.69
C VAL A 16 -3.35 1.84 4.72
N ARG A 17 -2.29 1.60 5.49
CA ARG A 17 -1.74 2.54 6.47
C ARG A 17 -0.25 2.75 6.26
N CYS A 18 0.19 4.00 6.35
CA CYS A 18 1.63 4.27 6.39
C CYS A 18 2.17 3.97 7.80
N ASN A 19 3.14 3.05 7.88
CA ASN A 19 3.81 2.71 9.15
C ASN A 19 5.22 3.28 9.25
N THR A 20 5.62 4.16 8.32
CA THR A 20 6.93 4.81 8.37
C THR A 20 6.81 6.14 9.08
N ALA A 21 7.51 6.28 10.20
CA ALA A 21 7.50 7.50 11.01
C ALA A 21 8.22 8.67 10.31
N ASP A 22 9.14 8.37 9.40
CA ASP A 22 10.01 9.32 8.71
C ASP A 22 9.80 9.35 7.19
N MET A 23 10.14 10.49 6.57
CA MET A 23 10.22 10.66 5.12
C MET A 23 11.57 10.24 4.53
N SER A 24 12.48 9.62 5.30
CA SER A 24 13.85 9.38 4.86
C SER A 24 13.89 8.54 3.58
N LYS A 25 14.13 9.21 2.45
CA LYS A 25 14.71 8.57 1.29
C LYS A 25 16.20 8.39 1.61
N PRO A 26 16.77 7.17 1.46
CA PRO A 26 18.22 7.04 1.54
C PRO A 26 18.85 8.01 0.53
N PRO A 27 19.82 8.87 0.92
CA PRO A 27 20.65 8.81 2.12
C PRO A 27 20.60 10.09 2.99
N GLN A 28 19.44 10.52 3.52
CA GLN A 28 19.43 11.63 4.50
C GLN A 28 19.55 11.10 5.94
N PRO A 29 20.68 11.33 6.66
CA PRO A 29 20.92 10.70 7.95
C PRO A 29 20.61 11.58 9.17
N ASP A 30 20.41 12.90 9.03
CA ASP A 30 20.60 13.80 10.19
C ASP A 30 19.37 14.53 10.73
N ASN A 31 18.23 14.53 10.03
CA ASN A 31 16.94 14.98 10.61
C ASN A 31 15.75 14.52 9.77
N PRO A 32 15.29 13.27 9.93
CA PRO A 32 14.16 12.78 9.14
C PRO A 32 12.90 13.59 9.46
N GLU A 33 12.38 14.33 8.49
CA GLU A 33 11.06 14.94 8.63
C GLU A 33 10.01 13.82 8.81
N PRO A 34 9.09 13.95 9.77
CA PRO A 34 8.10 12.92 10.01
C PRO A 34 7.16 12.78 8.81
N CYS A 35 6.79 11.55 8.46
CA CYS A 35 5.83 11.34 7.38
C CYS A 35 4.46 11.92 7.79
N PRO A 36 3.89 12.87 7.05
CA PRO A 36 2.61 13.50 7.39
C PRO A 36 1.42 12.52 7.36
N HIS A 37 1.65 11.32 6.79
CA HIS A 37 0.67 10.24 6.68
C HIS A 37 0.95 9.08 7.64
N TYR A 38 1.96 9.18 8.52
CA TYR A 38 2.21 8.15 9.52
C TYR A 38 0.95 7.87 10.34
N GLY A 39 0.56 6.60 10.43
CA GLY A 39 -0.64 6.13 11.11
C GLY A 39 -1.96 6.45 10.41
N LYS A 40 -1.97 7.20 9.30
CA LYS A 40 -3.19 7.51 8.55
C LYS A 40 -3.56 6.35 7.62
N GLU A 41 -4.83 6.00 7.66
CA GLU A 41 -5.45 5.04 6.75
C GLU A 41 -5.95 5.73 5.49
N ARG A 42 -5.91 5.03 4.36
CA ARG A 42 -6.52 5.49 3.12
C ARG A 42 -6.98 4.31 2.28
N GLN A 43 -7.97 4.56 1.45
CA GLN A 43 -8.38 3.65 0.39
C GLN A 43 -7.48 3.84 -0.84
N VAL A 44 -7.10 2.72 -1.45
CA VAL A 44 -6.39 2.67 -2.74
C VAL A 44 -7.14 1.69 -3.62
N ASP A 45 -7.78 2.25 -4.64
CA ASP A 45 -8.60 1.48 -5.57
C ASP A 45 -7.72 0.86 -6.67
N GLU A 46 -8.21 -0.24 -7.26
CA GLU A 46 -7.61 -0.87 -8.44
C GLU A 46 -6.13 -1.25 -8.27
N VAL A 47 -5.80 -1.90 -7.16
CA VAL A 47 -4.43 -2.40 -6.91
C VAL A 47 -4.26 -3.78 -7.52
N TYR A 48 -3.34 -3.88 -8.48
CA TYR A 48 -2.97 -5.14 -9.11
C TYR A 48 -2.10 -6.02 -8.18
N SER A 49 -2.56 -7.24 -7.93
CA SER A 49 -1.81 -8.28 -7.24
C SER A 49 -0.94 -9.06 -8.22
N ASN A 50 0.30 -8.60 -8.41
CA ASN A 50 1.26 -9.34 -9.22
C ASN A 50 1.77 -10.57 -8.46
N ALA A 51 1.56 -11.77 -9.00
CA ALA A 51 1.95 -13.04 -8.36
C ALA A 51 1.46 -13.20 -6.89
N GLY A 52 0.30 -12.63 -6.54
CA GLY A 52 -0.25 -12.70 -5.18
C GLY A 52 0.38 -11.66 -4.23
N GLN A 53 1.04 -10.63 -4.77
CA GLN A 53 1.78 -9.62 -4.00
C GLN A 53 1.42 -8.21 -4.47
N PRO A 54 0.30 -7.63 -4.00
CA PRO A 54 0.04 -6.22 -4.23
C PRO A 54 1.05 -5.37 -3.45
N VAL A 55 1.60 -4.36 -4.12
CA VAL A 55 2.54 -3.40 -3.49
C VAL A 55 1.91 -2.02 -3.52
N VAL A 56 1.68 -1.46 -2.34
CA VAL A 56 1.19 -0.08 -2.19
C VAL A 56 2.22 0.73 -1.43
N GLN A 57 2.59 1.88 -1.99
CA GLN A 57 3.51 2.82 -1.36
C GLN A 57 2.76 4.03 -0.81
N CYS A 58 3.19 4.50 0.35
CA CYS A 58 2.80 5.81 0.87
C CYS A 58 3.40 6.90 -0.04
N TRP A 59 2.55 7.76 -0.61
CA TRP A 59 3.01 8.75 -1.60
C TRP A 59 4.01 9.79 -1.03
N PRO A 60 3.83 10.34 0.19
CA PRO A 60 4.80 11.26 0.79
C PRO A 60 6.18 10.66 1.06
N CYS A 61 6.28 9.49 1.71
CA CYS A 61 7.57 8.91 2.11
C CYS A 61 8.12 7.86 1.13
N GLY A 62 7.34 7.43 0.15
CA GLY A 62 7.72 6.41 -0.85
C GLY A 62 7.93 5.01 -0.28
N LYS A 63 7.65 4.76 1.00
CA LYS A 63 7.80 3.45 1.65
C LYS A 63 6.54 2.60 1.49
N ASN A 64 6.69 1.30 1.64
CA ASN A 64 5.57 0.36 1.61
C ASN A 64 4.58 0.67 2.73
N ALA A 65 3.31 0.75 2.37
CA ALA A 65 2.20 0.83 3.31
C ALA A 65 1.82 -0.58 3.77
N GLU A 66 1.31 -0.68 4.99
CA GLU A 66 0.67 -1.90 5.48
C GLU A 66 -0.74 -2.01 4.91
N ILE A 67 -1.11 -3.19 4.42
CA ILE A 67 -2.47 -3.47 3.95
C ILE A 67 -3.30 -3.95 5.14
N LEU A 68 -4.36 -3.21 5.47
CA LEU A 68 -5.24 -3.49 6.59
C LEU A 68 -6.46 -4.32 6.17
N SER A 69 -6.98 -4.08 4.97
CA SER A 69 -8.06 -4.86 4.38
C SER A 69 -7.95 -4.88 2.85
N ALA A 70 -8.58 -5.89 2.26
CA ALA A 70 -8.61 -6.09 0.82
C ALA A 70 -9.99 -6.58 0.39
N GLU A 71 -10.55 -5.92 -0.62
CA GLU A 71 -11.77 -6.32 -1.30
C GLU A 71 -11.43 -6.67 -2.74
N LYS A 72 -11.67 -7.92 -3.14
CA LYS A 72 -11.47 -8.36 -4.52
C LYS A 72 -12.50 -7.65 -5.41
N MET A 73 -12.04 -7.02 -6.49
CA MET A 73 -12.94 -6.33 -7.41
C MET A 73 -13.80 -7.35 -8.17
N ASP A 74 -15.09 -7.08 -8.32
CA ASP A 74 -16.00 -7.84 -9.17
C ASP A 74 -17.00 -6.85 -9.82
N PRO A 75 -16.92 -6.60 -11.14
CA PRO A 75 -16.03 -7.25 -12.12
C PRO A 75 -14.55 -6.84 -11.99
N GLN A 76 -13.66 -7.67 -12.53
CA GLN A 76 -12.25 -7.31 -12.74
C GLN A 76 -12.14 -6.27 -13.89
N PRO A 77 -11.26 -5.26 -13.79
CA PRO A 77 -11.01 -4.31 -14.87
C PRO A 77 -10.55 -4.99 -16.17
N GLU A 78 -10.94 -4.42 -17.31
CA GLU A 78 -10.39 -4.86 -18.61
C GLU A 78 -8.94 -4.40 -18.72
N VAL A 79 -8.00 -5.35 -18.72
CA VAL A 79 -6.59 -5.06 -19.03
C VAL A 79 -6.46 -4.89 -20.55
N SER A 80 -6.13 -3.68 -21.00
CA SER A 80 -5.88 -3.35 -22.41
C SER A 80 -4.40 -3.49 -22.79
#